data_AF-A0A392Q8X6-F1
#
_entry.id   AF-A0A392Q8X6-F1
#
_cell.length_a   1.000
_cell.length_b   1.000
_cell.length_c   1.000
_cell.angle_alpha   90.00
_cell.angle_beta   90.00
_cell.angle_gamma   90.00
#
_symmetry.space_group_name_H-M   'P 1'
#
loop_
_entity.id
_entity.type
_entity.pdbx_description
1 polymer ?
#
loop_
_entity_poly.entity_id
_entity_poly.type
_entity_poly.pdbx_seq_one_letter_code
_entity_poly.pdbx_strand_id
1 'polypeptide(L)'
;MVKTDSHMEKVKSRLLEEKRKMEEAEERRKAREAKRISKEIQSQKLKERAKQKKEDIESVKKWRKQRQQSGFADNDGDKAFDFEDGKGFERPKKKRPGVSPGDRSGGKAKQSFGKGNKPKKGEVKNSKFGFGGKKGLKKQNTADTTNDFGGFSKKGAVAGNKKRK
;
A
#
# COMPACT_ATOMS: atom_id res chain seq x y z
N MET A 1 -17.59 -4.13 -53.85
CA MET A 1 -16.36 -4.47 -53.11
C MET A 1 -16.31 -5.98 -52.93
N VAL A 2 -15.15 -6.63 -53.09
CA VAL A 2 -15.02 -8.11 -53.06
C VAL A 2 -15.37 -8.70 -51.68
N LYS A 3 -15.27 -7.91 -50.62
CA LYS A 3 -15.70 -8.27 -49.25
C LYS A 3 -16.95 -7.48 -48.88
N THR A 4 -17.90 -8.14 -48.20
CA THR A 4 -19.10 -7.50 -47.65
C THR A 4 -18.76 -6.69 -46.40
N ASP A 5 -19.54 -5.63 -46.12
CA ASP A 5 -19.33 -4.80 -44.92
C ASP A 5 -19.46 -5.61 -43.62
N SER A 6 -20.38 -6.58 -43.59
CA SER A 6 -20.52 -7.52 -42.47
C SER A 6 -19.28 -8.37 -42.22
N HIS A 7 -18.52 -8.69 -43.28
CA HIS A 7 -17.23 -9.37 -43.14
C HIS A 7 -16.16 -8.41 -42.60
N MET A 8 -16.12 -7.16 -43.08
CA MET A 8 -15.19 -6.15 -42.59
C MET A 8 -15.41 -5.80 -41.12
N GLU A 9 -16.66 -5.78 -40.66
CA GLU A 9 -17.00 -5.58 -39.25
C GLU A 9 -16.45 -6.70 -38.36
N LYS A 10 -16.58 -7.97 -38.80
CA LYS A 10 -15.99 -9.13 -38.11
C LYS A 10 -14.46 -9.09 -38.07
N VAL A 11 -13.82 -8.58 -39.12
CA VAL A 11 -12.37 -8.39 -39.13
C VAL A 11 -11.98 -7.31 -38.13
N LYS A 12 -12.69 -6.18 -38.12
CA LYS A 12 -12.45 -5.09 -37.16
C LYS A 12 -12.65 -5.55 -35.71
N SER A 13 -13.70 -6.32 -35.42
CA SER A 13 -13.95 -6.83 -34.07
C SER A 13 -12.82 -7.74 -33.59
N ARG A 14 -12.35 -8.68 -34.44
CA ARG A 14 -11.21 -9.56 -34.13
C ARG A 14 -9.92 -8.78 -33.88
N LEU A 15 -9.63 -7.77 -34.70
CA LEU A 15 -8.44 -6.93 -34.51
C LEU A 15 -8.50 -6.14 -33.19
N LEU A 16 -9.67 -5.66 -32.78
CA LEU A 16 -9.85 -4.98 -31.50
C LEU A 16 -9.71 -5.95 -30.32
N GLU A 17 -10.24 -7.17 -30.44
CA GLU A 17 -10.07 -8.21 -29.43
C GLU A 17 -8.61 -8.64 -29.27
N GLU A 18 -7.88 -8.78 -30.37
CA GLU A 18 -6.45 -9.13 -30.34
C GLU A 18 -5.62 -8.03 -29.68
N LYS A 19 -5.86 -6.76 -30.02
CA LYS A 19 -5.23 -5.61 -29.35
C LYS A 19 -5.48 -5.64 -27.84
N ARG A 20 -6.74 -5.82 -27.43
CA ARG A 20 -7.11 -5.89 -26.02
C ARG A 20 -6.42 -7.05 -25.29
N LYS A 21 -6.30 -8.21 -25.94
CA LYS A 21 -5.59 -9.38 -25.38
C LYS A 21 -4.09 -9.12 -25.22
N MET A 22 -3.47 -8.42 -26.18
CA MET A 22 -2.06 -8.02 -26.08
C MET A 22 -1.84 -7.04 -24.94
N GLU A 23 -2.67 -5.99 -24.85
CA GLU A 23 -2.62 -5.00 -23.77
C GLU A 23 -2.78 -5.65 -22.39
N GLU A 24 -3.77 -6.54 -22.21
CA GLU A 24 -3.97 -7.24 -20.94
C GLU A 24 -2.76 -8.12 -20.56
N ALA A 25 -2.15 -8.78 -21.53
CA ALA A 25 -0.96 -9.59 -21.31
C ALA A 25 0.25 -8.73 -20.90
N GLU A 26 0.42 -7.56 -21.52
CA GLU A 26 1.47 -6.59 -21.18
C GLU A 26 1.25 -5.98 -19.80
N GLU A 27 0.03 -5.58 -19.47
CA GLU A 27 -0.31 -5.10 -18.12
C GLU A 27 -0.04 -6.16 -17.06
N ARG A 28 -0.36 -7.42 -17.36
CA ARG A 28 -0.06 -8.54 -16.47
C ARG A 28 1.44 -8.77 -16.30
N ARG A 29 2.25 -8.62 -17.36
CA ARG A 29 3.72 -8.68 -17.28
C ARG A 29 4.27 -7.52 -16.45
N LYS A 30 3.85 -6.29 -16.74
CA LYS A 30 4.23 -5.08 -15.99
C LYS A 30 3.86 -5.18 -14.52
N ALA A 31 2.69 -5.71 -14.18
CA ALA A 31 2.26 -5.91 -12.80
C ALA A 31 3.13 -6.95 -12.06
N ARG A 32 3.60 -8.00 -12.76
CA ARG A 32 4.52 -9.00 -12.19
C ARG A 32 5.91 -8.40 -11.95
N GLU A 33 6.42 -7.64 -12.92
CA GLU A 33 7.72 -6.96 -12.81
C GLU A 33 7.69 -5.91 -11.71
N ALA A 34 6.65 -5.08 -11.65
CA ALA A 34 6.48 -4.11 -10.58
C ALA A 34 6.45 -4.79 -9.20
N LYS A 35 5.79 -5.94 -9.06
CA LYS A 35 5.80 -6.72 -7.82
C LYS A 35 7.19 -7.27 -7.49
N ARG A 36 7.91 -7.81 -8.48
CA ARG A 36 9.29 -8.31 -8.32
C ARG A 36 10.23 -7.20 -7.85
N ILE A 37 10.18 -6.04 -8.49
CA ILE A 37 11.10 -4.92 -8.29
C ILE A 37 10.68 -4.06 -7.07
N SER A 38 9.41 -4.12 -6.63
CA SER A 38 8.90 -3.30 -5.52
C SER A 38 9.75 -3.37 -4.24
N LYS A 39 10.20 -4.56 -3.85
CA LYS A 39 11.03 -4.76 -2.65
C LYS A 39 12.42 -4.18 -2.82
N GLU A 40 12.99 -4.35 -4.00
CA GLU A 40 14.28 -3.78 -4.34
C GLU A 40 14.22 -2.25 -4.31
N ILE A 41 13.22 -1.63 -4.95
CA ILE A 41 12.98 -0.18 -4.90
C ILE A 41 12.82 0.31 -3.46
N GLN A 42 12.06 -0.40 -2.62
CA GLN A 42 11.92 -0.05 -1.21
C GLN A 42 13.26 -0.07 -0.48
N SER A 43 14.07 -1.12 -0.71
CA SER A 43 15.41 -1.23 -0.12
C SER A 43 16.35 -0.13 -0.60
N GLN A 44 16.32 0.20 -1.89
CA GLN A 44 17.14 1.24 -2.50
C GLN A 44 16.76 2.62 -1.96
N LYS A 45 15.46 2.93 -1.89
CA LYS A 45 14.97 4.18 -1.28
C LYS A 45 15.35 4.33 0.19
N LEU A 46 15.38 3.25 0.96
CA LEU A 46 15.84 3.29 2.34
C LEU A 46 17.35 3.56 2.43
N LYS A 47 18.14 2.93 1.56
CA LYS A 47 19.60 3.19 1.47
C LYS A 47 19.89 4.62 1.04
N GLU A 48 19.21 5.12 0.01
CA GLU A 48 19.30 6.49 -0.48
C GLU A 48 18.96 7.50 0.63
N ARG A 49 17.83 7.33 1.32
CA ARG A 49 17.46 8.19 2.45
C ARG A 49 18.48 8.13 3.59
N ALA A 50 19.08 6.97 3.85
CA ALA A 50 20.12 6.85 4.86
C ALA A 50 21.42 7.55 4.44
N LYS A 51 21.80 7.49 3.15
CA LYS A 51 22.93 8.23 2.59
C LYS A 51 22.71 9.74 2.68
N GLN A 52 21.56 10.22 2.21
CA GLN A 52 21.18 11.64 2.29
C GLN A 52 21.27 12.15 3.74
N LYS A 53 20.72 11.42 4.71
CA LYS A 53 20.83 11.79 6.13
C LYS A 53 22.28 11.85 6.64
N LYS A 54 23.16 10.97 6.14
CA LYS A 54 24.58 10.99 6.53
C LYS A 54 25.27 12.19 5.91
N GLU A 55 25.04 12.47 4.64
CA GLU A 55 25.56 13.63 3.92
C GLU A 55 25.11 14.95 4.60
N ASP A 56 23.84 15.05 4.97
CA ASP A 56 23.29 16.19 5.71
C ASP A 56 23.94 16.35 7.10
N ILE A 57 24.17 15.25 7.82
CA ILE A 57 24.84 15.30 9.13
C ILE A 57 26.31 15.70 8.97
N GLU A 58 26.97 15.22 7.92
CA GLU A 58 28.36 15.55 7.63
C GLU A 58 28.52 17.01 7.20
N SER A 59 27.60 17.56 6.40
CA SER A 59 27.59 18.97 6.03
C SER A 59 27.40 19.86 7.26
N VAL A 60 26.46 19.52 8.14
CA VAL A 60 26.24 20.23 9.41
C VAL A 60 27.46 20.11 10.34
N LYS A 61 28.10 18.94 10.42
CA LYS A 61 29.31 18.75 11.23
C LYS A 61 30.49 19.57 10.69
N LYS A 62 30.70 19.59 9.37
CA LYS A 62 31.72 20.42 8.72
C LYS A 62 31.48 21.90 9.02
N TRP A 63 30.23 22.36 8.89
CA TRP A 63 29.86 23.74 9.21
C TRP A 63 30.08 24.07 10.69
N ARG A 64 29.67 23.19 11.62
CA ARG A 64 29.94 23.37 13.06
C ARG A 64 31.43 23.44 13.36
N LYS A 65 32.24 22.57 12.74
CA LYS A 65 33.70 22.56 12.89
C LYS A 65 34.32 23.85 12.33
N GLN A 66 33.88 24.31 11.17
CA GLN A 66 34.33 25.56 10.57
C GLN A 66 33.97 26.77 11.45
N ARG A 67 32.76 26.82 12.00
CA ARG A 67 32.31 27.88 12.93
C ARG A 67 33.11 27.90 14.23
N GLN A 68 33.46 26.73 14.77
CA GLN A 68 34.33 26.61 15.94
C GLN A 68 35.76 27.06 15.63
N GLN A 69 36.30 26.69 14.46
CA GLN A 69 37.64 27.10 14.03
C GLN A 69 37.74 28.59 13.71
N SER A 70 36.67 29.21 13.21
CA SER A 70 36.61 30.66 12.97
C SER A 70 36.32 31.49 14.23
N GLY A 71 36.36 30.87 15.42
CA GLY A 71 36.32 31.57 16.70
C GLY A 71 35.01 32.32 17.02
N PHE A 72 33.87 31.92 16.42
CA PHE A 72 32.60 32.65 16.62
C PHE A 72 32.68 34.16 16.33
N ALA A 73 33.62 34.61 15.50
CA ALA A 73 33.58 35.98 15.01
C ALA A 73 32.30 36.15 14.18
N ASP A 74 31.32 36.86 14.73
CA ASP A 74 30.12 37.33 14.04
C ASP A 74 30.57 38.09 12.79
N ASN A 75 30.68 37.37 11.68
CA ASN A 75 30.54 37.97 10.37
C ASN A 75 29.08 37.74 10.01
N ASP A 76 28.24 38.67 10.46
CA ASP A 76 26.86 38.92 10.05
C ASP A 76 26.75 39.31 8.56
N GLY A 77 27.40 38.55 7.68
CA GLY A 77 27.48 38.89 6.26
C GLY A 77 27.70 37.66 5.40
N ASP A 78 26.64 37.25 4.71
CA ASP A 78 26.72 36.68 3.37
C ASP A 78 27.69 35.51 3.16
N LYS A 79 27.42 34.39 3.82
CA LYS A 79 27.52 33.12 3.09
C LYS A 79 26.11 32.69 2.74
N ALA A 80 25.68 33.23 1.60
CA ALA A 80 24.50 32.84 0.85
C ALA A 80 24.19 31.35 1.10
N PHE A 81 23.10 31.13 1.83
CA PHE A 81 22.37 29.89 1.76
C PHE A 81 21.91 29.74 0.31
N ASP A 82 22.73 29.18 -0.56
CA ASP A 82 22.22 28.46 -1.73
C ASP A 82 21.65 27.14 -1.22
N PHE A 83 20.53 27.27 -0.52
CA PHE A 83 19.45 26.30 -0.61
C PHE A 83 18.88 26.45 -2.03
N GLU A 84 19.66 26.01 -3.02
CA GLU A 84 19.27 25.93 -4.43
C GLU A 84 18.25 24.80 -4.62
N ASP A 85 17.20 24.82 -3.82
CA ASP A 85 16.03 23.99 -3.98
C ASP A 85 14.92 24.62 -3.16
N GLY A 86 14.41 25.78 -3.61
CA GLY A 86 13.40 26.66 -2.99
C GLY A 86 12.07 25.98 -2.61
N LYS A 87 12.14 24.96 -1.78
CA LYS A 87 11.08 24.29 -1.05
C LYS A 87 11.39 24.51 0.41
N GLY A 88 11.30 25.77 0.83
CA GLY A 88 11.07 26.07 2.23
C GLY A 88 9.96 25.12 2.70
N PHE A 89 10.23 24.34 3.74
CA PHE A 89 9.26 23.41 4.29
C PHE A 89 8.07 24.22 4.82
N GLU A 90 7.12 24.51 3.94
CA GLU A 90 5.84 25.06 4.31
C GLU A 90 5.12 24.00 5.12
N ARG A 91 5.13 24.16 6.44
CA ARG A 91 4.24 23.41 7.32
C ARG A 91 2.83 23.60 6.78
N PRO A 92 2.15 22.54 6.30
CA PRO A 92 0.82 22.70 5.75
C PRO A 92 -0.09 23.20 6.88
N LYS A 93 -0.52 24.47 6.80
CA LYS A 93 -1.54 25.05 7.71
C LYS A 93 -2.93 24.44 7.51
N LYS A 94 -3.05 23.39 6.68
CA LYS A 94 -4.26 22.60 6.52
C LYS A 94 -4.50 21.77 7.78
N LYS A 95 -5.25 22.34 8.72
CA LYS A 95 -5.93 21.55 9.75
C LYS A 95 -6.78 20.50 9.03
N ARG A 96 -6.51 19.22 9.29
CA ARG A 96 -7.37 18.14 8.78
C ARG A 96 -8.74 18.30 9.45
N PRO A 97 -9.84 18.47 8.69
CA PRO A 97 -11.16 18.59 9.30
C PRO A 97 -11.44 17.34 10.15
N GLY A 98 -11.80 17.54 11.41
CA GLY A 98 -12.07 16.46 12.37
C GLY A 98 -10.89 15.96 13.20
N VAL A 99 -9.72 16.62 13.17
CA VAL A 99 -8.55 16.24 13.99
C VAL A 99 -8.09 17.43 14.84
N SER A 100 -8.12 17.30 16.17
CA SER A 100 -7.57 18.33 17.07
C SER A 100 -6.04 18.38 16.96
N PRO A 101 -5.42 19.58 17.07
CA PRO A 101 -3.96 19.68 17.17
C PRO A 101 -3.45 18.84 18.35
N GLY A 102 -2.69 17.79 18.07
CA GLY A 102 -2.19 16.83 19.08
C GLY A 102 -2.81 15.43 19.01
N ASP A 103 -3.90 15.23 18.25
CA ASP A 103 -4.51 13.92 18.07
C ASP A 103 -3.72 13.04 17.08
N ARG A 104 -2.93 12.12 17.63
CA ARG A 104 -2.16 11.12 16.87
C ARG A 104 -3.04 10.03 16.24
N SER A 105 -4.33 9.97 16.57
CA SER A 105 -5.28 8.99 15.99
C SER A 105 -5.81 9.40 14.62
N GLY A 106 -5.51 10.62 14.16
CA GLY A 106 -5.83 11.10 12.82
C GLY A 106 -7.34 11.25 12.55
N GLY A 107 -8.14 11.56 13.59
CA GLY A 107 -9.59 11.78 13.47
C GLY A 107 -10.43 10.51 13.42
N LYS A 108 -9.82 9.33 13.50
CA LYS A 108 -10.55 8.05 13.45
C LYS A 108 -11.20 7.66 14.77
N ALA A 109 -10.87 8.34 15.87
CA ALA A 109 -11.47 8.06 17.17
C ALA A 109 -12.95 8.46 17.26
N LYS A 110 -13.38 9.50 16.53
CA LYS A 110 -14.78 10.00 16.59
C LYS A 110 -15.69 9.53 15.45
N GLN A 111 -15.15 8.92 14.39
CA GLN A 111 -15.96 8.35 13.29
C GLN A 111 -16.58 6.97 13.62
N SER A 112 -16.46 6.49 14.87
CA SER A 112 -17.17 5.29 15.31
C SER A 112 -18.57 5.61 15.85
N PHE A 113 -19.32 6.47 15.15
CA PHE A 113 -20.78 6.51 15.28
C PHE A 113 -21.35 5.34 14.50
N GLY A 114 -21.25 4.16 15.09
CA GLY A 114 -21.55 2.89 14.45
C GLY A 114 -21.37 1.78 15.47
N LYS A 115 -22.42 1.60 16.27
CA LYS A 115 -22.65 0.51 17.23
C LYS A 115 -22.15 -0.81 16.65
N GLY A 116 -20.98 -1.25 17.10
CA GLY A 116 -20.34 -2.44 16.59
C GLY A 116 -19.04 -2.66 17.34
N ASN A 117 -19.12 -3.50 18.35
CA ASN A 117 -18.04 -3.94 19.22
C ASN A 117 -16.89 -4.51 18.35
N LYS A 118 -15.98 -3.65 17.85
CA LYS A 118 -14.79 -4.12 17.13
C LYS A 118 -13.82 -4.66 18.19
N PRO A 119 -13.54 -5.97 18.19
CA PRO A 119 -12.69 -6.55 19.20
C PRO A 119 -11.33 -5.86 19.15
N LYS A 120 -10.83 -5.46 20.33
CA LYS A 120 -9.57 -4.73 20.43
C LYS A 120 -8.52 -5.55 19.71
N LYS A 121 -7.72 -4.91 18.85
CA LYS A 121 -6.71 -5.58 18.02
C LYS A 121 -5.78 -6.48 18.86
N GLY A 122 -5.63 -6.19 20.15
CA GLY A 122 -4.95 -7.03 21.15
C GLY A 122 -5.68 -8.32 21.48
N GLU A 123 -7.00 -8.32 21.68
CA GLU A 123 -7.82 -9.50 21.99
C GLU A 123 -7.85 -10.49 20.80
N VAL A 124 -7.97 -9.99 19.57
CA VAL A 124 -7.91 -10.82 18.35
C VAL A 124 -6.52 -11.43 18.16
N LYS A 125 -5.47 -10.67 18.50
CA LYS A 125 -4.10 -11.19 18.44
C LYS A 125 -3.84 -12.19 19.56
N ASN A 126 -4.35 -11.95 20.77
CA ASN A 126 -4.28 -12.90 21.87
C ASN A 126 -5.05 -14.18 21.56
N SER A 127 -6.25 -14.10 20.99
CA SER A 127 -7.00 -15.28 20.60
C SER A 127 -6.31 -16.04 19.46
N LYS A 128 -5.60 -15.34 18.57
CA LYS A 128 -4.87 -15.94 17.44
C LYS A 128 -3.51 -16.53 17.83
N PHE A 129 -2.79 -15.92 18.77
CA PHE A 129 -1.38 -16.21 19.05
C PHE A 129 -1.07 -16.59 20.50
N GLY A 130 -2.01 -16.44 21.43
CA GLY A 130 -1.81 -16.64 22.86
C GLY A 130 -0.94 -15.55 23.50
N PHE A 131 -1.12 -15.28 24.79
CA PHE A 131 -0.21 -14.39 25.52
C PHE A 131 1.12 -15.15 25.73
N GLY A 132 2.23 -14.62 25.23
CA GLY A 132 3.55 -15.22 25.46
C GLY A 132 3.97 -16.36 24.52
N GLY A 133 3.23 -16.62 23.43
CA GLY A 133 3.72 -17.42 22.30
C GLY A 133 3.81 -18.94 22.51
N LYS A 134 2.91 -19.67 21.83
CA LYS A 134 3.18 -20.94 21.14
C LYS A 134 2.33 -20.95 19.87
N LYS A 135 2.99 -21.11 18.71
CA LYS A 135 2.46 -20.85 17.38
C LYS A 135 1.59 -22.00 16.88
N GLY A 136 0.36 -21.70 16.47
CA GLY A 136 -0.29 -22.33 15.32
C GLY A 136 -0.61 -23.82 15.40
N LEU A 137 -1.55 -24.22 16.26
CA LEU A 137 -2.22 -25.54 16.14
C LEU A 137 -3.76 -25.43 15.95
N LYS A 138 -4.31 -24.23 15.73
CA LYS A 138 -5.77 -24.06 15.50
C LYS A 138 -6.27 -24.55 14.13
N LYS A 139 -5.39 -25.15 13.33
CA LYS A 139 -5.72 -25.81 12.07
C LYS A 139 -4.92 -27.11 11.98
N GLN A 140 -5.19 -28.03 12.89
CA GLN A 140 -4.83 -29.43 12.70
C GLN A 140 -6.10 -30.17 12.32
N ASN A 141 -6.02 -31.02 11.30
CA ASN A 141 -7.10 -31.93 10.97
C ASN A 141 -7.15 -32.95 12.12
N THR A 142 -8.15 -32.84 13.00
CA THR A 142 -8.44 -33.88 13.99
C THR A 142 -9.20 -35.01 13.31
N ALA A 143 -9.12 -36.23 13.85
CA ALA A 143 -9.79 -37.41 13.29
C ALA A 143 -11.30 -37.18 13.05
N ASP A 144 -11.93 -36.32 13.86
CA ASP A 144 -13.33 -35.95 13.70
C ASP A 144 -13.61 -35.08 12.47
N THR A 145 -12.62 -34.32 11.98
CA THR A 145 -12.75 -33.40 10.83
C THR A 145 -12.38 -34.02 9.49
N THR A 146 -11.83 -35.24 9.46
CA THR A 146 -11.41 -35.91 8.21
C THR A 146 -12.55 -36.62 7.49
N ASN A 147 -13.66 -36.91 8.20
CA ASN A 147 -14.81 -37.67 7.66
C ASN A 147 -16.09 -36.83 7.51
N ASP A 148 -16.06 -35.52 7.75
CA ASP A 148 -17.22 -34.63 7.56
C ASP A 148 -17.35 -34.19 6.09
N PHE A 149 -18.04 -35.00 5.30
CA PHE A 149 -18.43 -34.68 3.92
C PHE A 149 -19.81 -33.96 3.84
N GLY A 150 -20.44 -33.63 4.98
CA GLY A 150 -21.79 -33.05 5.04
C GLY A 150 -21.90 -31.64 4.46
N GLY A 151 -20.79 -30.91 4.36
CA GLY A 151 -20.72 -29.57 3.76
C GLY A 151 -20.81 -29.54 2.22
N PHE A 152 -20.64 -30.69 1.55
CA PHE A 152 -20.72 -30.78 0.08
C PHE A 152 -22.15 -31.09 -0.37
N SER A 153 -23.12 -30.29 0.07
CA SER A 153 -24.47 -30.40 -0.47
C SER A 153 -24.50 -29.81 -1.89
N LYS A 154 -24.68 -30.67 -2.89
CA LYS A 154 -25.00 -30.32 -4.29
C LYS A 154 -26.43 -29.77 -4.40
N LYS A 155 -26.88 -28.97 -3.42
CA LYS A 155 -28.27 -28.54 -3.23
C LYS A 155 -28.39 -27.01 -3.27
N GLY A 156 -27.70 -26.40 -4.24
CA GLY A 156 -27.74 -24.95 -4.48
C GLY A 156 -27.80 -24.54 -5.97
N ALA A 157 -27.90 -25.48 -6.91
CA ALA A 157 -27.87 -25.17 -8.35
C ALA A 157 -29.12 -25.56 -9.15
N VAL A 158 -30.18 -26.10 -8.52
CA VAL A 158 -31.49 -26.31 -9.18
C VAL A 158 -32.62 -26.08 -8.18
N ALA A 159 -33.04 -24.82 -8.03
CA ALA A 159 -34.43 -24.49 -7.72
C ALA A 159 -35.08 -24.28 -9.11
N GLY A 160 -35.83 -25.24 -9.64
CA GLY A 160 -37.19 -25.51 -9.18
C GLY A 160 -38.20 -24.74 -10.04
N ASN A 161 -38.20 -24.98 -11.36
CA ASN A 161 -39.27 -24.53 -12.24
C ASN A 161 -40.52 -25.39 -11.94
N LYS A 162 -41.40 -24.90 -11.07
CA LYS A 162 -42.73 -25.47 -10.83
C LYS A 162 -43.77 -24.40 -11.09
N LYS A 163 -44.38 -24.43 -12.28
CA LYS A 163 -45.83 -24.32 -12.54
C LYS A 163 -46.09 -24.22 -14.04
N ARG A 164 -46.60 -25.30 -14.62
CA ARG A 164 -47.52 -25.32 -15.78
C ARG A 164 -47.99 -26.75 -16.05
N LYS A 165 -49.15 -27.10 -15.48
CA LYS A 165 -50.26 -27.76 -16.18
C LYS A 165 -51.50 -27.63 -15.31
#